data_AF-A0A7J4NRP9-F1
#
_entry.id   AF-A0A7J4NRP9-F1
#
_cell.length_a   1.000
_cell.length_b   1.000
_cell.length_c   1.000
_cell.angle_alpha   90.00
_cell.angle_beta   90.00
_cell.angle_gamma   90.00
#
_symmetry.space_group_name_H-M   'P 1'
#
loop_
_entity.id
_entity.type
_entity.pdbx_description
1 polymer ?
#
loop_
_entity_poly.entity_id
_entity_poly.type
_entity_poly.pdbx_seq_one_letter_code
_entity_poly.pdbx_strand_id
1 'polypeptide(L)'
;MGPTKWLSPSTTGTVEKLAKSGIKNLVIVSPAFVADGLETLEELEIEIKDEFIEAGGKSVRVVPCLNDRSDWITGLSGLIAKSFARTQLPQISE
;
A
#
# COMPACT_ATOMS: atom_id res chain seq x y z
N MET A 1 -13.28 4.67 13.52
CA MET A 1 -12.00 4.41 14.21
C MET A 1 -12.17 4.57 15.72
N GLY A 2 -11.49 3.76 16.54
CA GLY A 2 -11.60 3.73 18.01
C GLY A 2 -10.92 4.91 18.74
N PRO A 3 -10.99 4.97 20.10
CA PRO A 3 -10.68 6.19 20.88
C PRO A 3 -9.18 6.49 21.05
N THR A 4 -8.29 5.55 20.70
CA THR A 4 -6.84 5.73 20.84
C THR A 4 -6.29 6.66 19.77
N LYS A 5 -5.29 7.49 20.11
CA LYS A 5 -4.61 8.34 19.14
C LYS A 5 -3.84 7.50 18.11
N TRP A 6 -4.16 7.69 16.84
CA TRP A 6 -3.49 7.04 15.71
C TRP A 6 -2.22 7.78 15.28
N LEU A 7 -1.38 7.10 14.50
CA LEU A 7 -0.20 7.71 13.87
C LEU A 7 -0.64 8.82 12.91
N SER A 8 0.13 9.90 12.87
CA SER A 8 -0.10 11.06 12.01
C SER A 8 1.09 11.31 11.08
N PRO A 9 0.89 11.93 9.90
CA PRO A 9 -0.40 12.41 9.36
C PRO A 9 -1.29 11.26 8.85
N SER A 10 -2.62 11.46 8.88
CA SER A 10 -3.56 10.54 8.24
C SER A 10 -3.61 10.75 6.73
N THR A 11 -4.05 9.75 5.99
CA THR A 11 -4.23 9.82 4.52
C THR A 11 -5.22 10.93 4.15
N THR A 12 -6.43 10.94 4.73
CA THR A 12 -7.46 11.98 4.54
C THR A 12 -6.92 13.40 4.74
N GLY A 13 -6.29 13.68 5.88
CA GLY A 13 -5.74 15.01 6.15
C GLY A 13 -4.60 15.40 5.22
N THR A 14 -3.86 14.41 4.72
CA THR A 14 -2.78 14.65 3.74
C THR A 14 -3.35 14.98 2.37
N VAL A 15 -4.34 14.25 1.86
CA VAL A 15 -4.91 14.49 0.53
C VAL A 15 -5.66 15.81 0.46
N GLU A 16 -6.40 16.17 1.50
CA GLU A 16 -7.08 17.46 1.59
C GLU A 16 -6.08 18.63 1.54
N LYS A 17 -4.98 18.53 2.31
CA LYS A 17 -3.91 19.53 2.32
C LYS A 17 -3.26 19.66 0.94
N LEU A 18 -3.00 18.55 0.25
CA LEU A 18 -2.40 18.55 -1.09
C LEU A 18 -3.31 19.21 -2.12
N ALA A 19 -4.61 18.89 -2.11
CA ALA A 19 -5.57 19.52 -3.01
C ALA A 19 -5.65 21.04 -2.79
N LYS A 20 -5.74 21.47 -1.51
CA LYS A 20 -5.76 22.89 -1.11
C LYS A 20 -4.47 23.64 -1.44
N SER A 21 -3.32 22.97 -1.50
CA SER A 21 -2.06 23.58 -1.93
C SER A 21 -1.92 23.71 -3.46
N GLY A 22 -2.94 23.30 -4.22
CA GLY A 22 -2.99 23.45 -5.67
C GLY A 22 -2.61 22.20 -6.45
N ILE A 23 -2.26 21.09 -5.79
CA ILE A 23 -2.01 19.82 -6.48
C ILE A 23 -3.32 19.34 -7.10
N LYS A 24 -3.29 19.05 -8.41
CA LYS A 24 -4.48 18.64 -9.17
C LYS A 24 -4.51 17.16 -9.48
N ASN A 25 -3.36 16.51 -9.55
CA ASN A 25 -3.25 15.10 -9.91
C ASN A 25 -2.46 14.37 -8.83
N LEU A 26 -3.02 13.29 -8.29
CA LEU A 26 -2.43 12.49 -7.22
C LEU A 26 -2.24 11.05 -7.68
N VAL A 27 -1.11 10.44 -7.30
CA VAL A 27 -0.86 9.01 -7.43
C VAL A 27 -0.62 8.45 -6.04
N ILE A 28 -1.33 7.37 -5.69
CA ILE A 28 -1.23 6.73 -4.37
C ILE A 28 -0.63 5.34 -4.53
N VAL A 29 0.25 4.97 -3.60
CA VAL A 29 0.86 3.63 -3.48
C VAL A 29 0.65 3.10 -2.06
N SER A 30 0.44 1.79 -1.93
CA SER A 30 0.20 1.11 -0.64
C SER A 30 1.37 0.19 -0.28
N PRO A 31 2.51 0.71 0.20
CA PRO A 31 3.74 -0.07 0.36
C PRO A 31 3.67 -1.14 1.46
N ALA A 32 2.70 -1.05 2.36
CA ALA A 32 2.48 -2.02 3.43
C ALA A 32 1.65 -3.23 2.98
N PHE A 33 1.09 -3.21 1.76
CA PHE A 33 0.25 -4.27 1.22
C PHE A 33 0.87 -4.86 -0.04
N VAL A 34 0.84 -6.20 -0.14
CA VAL A 34 1.33 -6.93 -1.33
C VAL A 34 0.18 -7.34 -2.25
N ALA A 35 -1.05 -7.39 -1.75
CA ALA A 35 -2.25 -7.71 -2.50
C ALA A 35 -3.34 -6.69 -2.21
N ASP A 36 -4.20 -6.45 -3.19
CA ASP A 36 -5.34 -5.55 -3.04
C ASP A 36 -6.40 -6.12 -2.11
N GLY A 37 -7.05 -5.22 -1.36
CA GLY A 37 -8.01 -5.53 -0.31
C GLY A 37 -8.99 -4.38 -0.08
N LEU A 38 -9.73 -4.41 1.02
CA LEU A 38 -10.69 -3.35 1.35
C LEU A 38 -10.00 -1.99 1.45
N GLU A 39 -8.82 -1.96 2.07
CA GLU A 39 -8.05 -0.74 2.30
C GLU A 39 -7.58 -0.10 0.97
N THR A 40 -7.31 -0.88 -0.08
CA THR A 40 -6.87 -0.31 -1.37
C THR A 40 -8.01 -0.09 -2.36
N LEU A 41 -9.00 -0.98 -2.39
CA LEU A 41 -10.09 -0.94 -3.37
C LEU A 41 -11.24 -0.02 -2.95
N GLU A 42 -11.54 0.08 -1.65
CA GLU A 42 -12.61 0.94 -1.15
C GLU A 42 -12.02 2.23 -0.60
N GLU A 43 -11.18 2.13 0.43
CA GLU A 43 -10.70 3.33 1.15
C GLU A 43 -9.85 4.22 0.23
N LEU A 44 -8.87 3.68 -0.51
CA LEU A 44 -8.02 4.51 -1.37
C LEU A 44 -8.66 4.88 -2.72
N GLU A 45 -9.25 3.91 -3.42
CA GLU A 45 -9.73 4.12 -4.80
C GLU A 45 -11.10 4.83 -4.84
N ILE A 46 -11.88 4.78 -3.76
CA ILE A 46 -13.18 5.45 -3.66
C ILE A 46 -13.10 6.59 -2.65
N GLU A 47 -12.97 6.29 -1.34
CA GLU A 47 -13.15 7.31 -0.29
C GLU A 47 -12.11 8.44 -0.38
N ILE A 48 -10.81 8.10 -0.36
CA ILE A 48 -9.71 9.09 -0.44
C ILE A 48 -9.71 9.84 -1.77
N LYS A 49 -10.13 9.18 -2.84
CA LYS A 49 -10.27 9.81 -4.16
C LYS A 49 -11.35 10.87 -4.12
N ASP A 50 -12.52 10.54 -3.60
CA ASP A 50 -13.64 11.47 -3.47
C ASP A 50 -13.24 12.66 -2.58
N GLU A 51 -12.61 12.41 -1.42
CA GLU A 51 -12.08 13.46 -0.53
C GLU A 51 -11.10 14.41 -1.26
N PHE A 52 -10.21 13.87 -2.10
CA PHE A 52 -9.25 14.68 -2.86
C PHE A 52 -9.94 15.54 -3.93
N ILE A 53 -10.95 14.99 -4.62
CA ILE A 53 -11.73 15.72 -5.63
C ILE A 53 -12.56 16.83 -4.97
N GLU A 54 -13.24 16.53 -3.87
CA GLU A 54 -14.02 17.49 -3.09
C GLU A 54 -13.14 18.65 -2.57
N ALA A 55 -11.89 18.37 -2.18
CA ALA A 55 -10.93 19.37 -1.75
C ALA A 55 -10.32 20.21 -2.88
N GLY A 56 -10.74 20.00 -4.14
CA GLY A 56 -10.34 20.78 -5.32
C GLY A 56 -9.25 20.13 -6.19
N GLY A 57 -8.97 18.85 -5.97
CA GLY A 57 -8.20 18.00 -6.87
C GLY A 57 -8.93 17.72 -8.20
N LYS A 58 -8.26 17.06 -9.14
CA LYS A 58 -8.84 16.70 -10.46
C LYS A 58 -8.79 15.21 -10.77
N SER A 59 -7.72 14.52 -10.37
CA SER A 59 -7.60 13.07 -10.60
C SER A 59 -6.78 12.40 -9.52
N VAL A 60 -7.19 11.20 -9.13
CA VAL A 60 -6.40 10.26 -8.32
C VAL A 60 -6.20 8.98 -9.11
N ARG A 61 -5.01 8.40 -9.01
CA ARG A 61 -4.72 7.04 -9.47
C ARG A 61 -4.14 6.24 -8.32
N VAL A 62 -4.83 5.20 -7.87
CA VAL A 62 -4.23 4.21 -6.97
C VAL A 62 -3.44 3.23 -7.83
N VAL A 63 -2.19 2.98 -7.47
CA VAL A 63 -1.37 1.95 -8.10
C VAL A 63 -1.80 0.60 -7.51
N PRO A 64 -2.19 -0.39 -8.35
CA PRO A 64 -2.52 -1.71 -7.85
C PRO A 64 -1.37 -2.29 -7.03
N CYS A 65 -1.70 -3.08 -6.02
CA CYS A 65 -0.70 -3.83 -5.28
C CYS A 65 0.05 -4.82 -6.20
N LEU A 66 1.09 -5.46 -5.67
CA LEU A 66 1.89 -6.41 -6.45
C LEU A 66 1.07 -7.62 -6.94
N ASN A 67 0.04 -8.03 -6.19
CA ASN A 67 -0.88 -9.11 -6.55
C ASN A 67 -0.13 -10.34 -7.07
N ASP A 68 -0.44 -10.79 -8.29
CA ASP A 68 0.13 -11.97 -8.95
C ASP A 68 1.23 -11.61 -9.98
N ARG A 69 1.82 -10.41 -9.89
CA ARG A 69 2.86 -9.97 -10.82
C ARG A 69 4.04 -10.95 -10.82
N SER A 70 4.40 -11.43 -12.01
CA SER A 70 5.34 -12.56 -12.15
C SER A 70 6.75 -12.27 -11.61
N ASP A 71 7.21 -11.04 -11.72
CA ASP A 71 8.49 -10.58 -11.17
C ASP A 71 8.47 -10.49 -9.63
N TRP A 72 7.33 -10.14 -9.01
CA TRP A 72 7.15 -10.20 -7.56
C TRP A 72 7.22 -11.63 -7.06
N ILE A 73 6.48 -12.55 -7.70
CA ILE A 73 6.52 -13.99 -7.38
C ILE A 73 7.96 -14.50 -7.51
N THR A 74 8.64 -14.18 -8.61
CA THR A 74 10.05 -14.56 -8.84
C THR A 74 10.97 -14.00 -7.75
N GLY A 75 10.80 -12.74 -7.37
CA GLY A 75 11.58 -12.09 -6.33
C GLY A 75 11.38 -12.74 -4.96
N LEU A 76 10.13 -12.99 -4.57
CA LEU A 76 9.76 -13.64 -3.32
C LEU A 76 10.32 -15.07 -3.25
N SER A 77 10.17 -15.86 -4.32
CA SER A 77 10.78 -17.20 -4.42
C SER A 77 12.30 -17.14 -4.24
N GLY A 78 12.96 -16.15 -4.84
CA GLY A 78 14.39 -15.92 -4.66
C GLY A 78 14.79 -15.58 -3.22
N LEU A 79 13.99 -14.78 -2.51
CA LEU A 79 14.21 -14.47 -1.08
C LEU A 79 14.07 -15.73 -0.21
N ILE A 80 13.04 -16.53 -0.45
CA ILE A 80 12.80 -17.80 0.24
C ILE A 80 13.98 -18.76 0.03
N ALA A 81 14.38 -18.98 -1.23
CA ALA A 81 15.49 -19.87 -1.56
C ALA A 81 16.79 -19.45 -0.86
N LYS A 82 17.09 -18.14 -0.84
CA LYS A 82 18.27 -17.60 -0.13
C LYS A 82 18.19 -17.81 1.38
N SER A 83 17.01 -17.69 1.98
CA SER A 83 16.80 -17.91 3.42
C SER A 83 17.11 -19.36 3.81
N PHE A 84 16.60 -20.32 3.04
CA PHE A 84 16.85 -21.75 3.27
C PHE A 84 18.26 -22.19 2.90
N ALA A 85 18.90 -21.60 1.90
CA ALA A 85 20.31 -21.88 1.57
C ALA A 85 21.28 -21.43 2.68
N ARG A 86 20.93 -20.42 3.46
CA ARG A 86 21.73 -19.93 4.60
C ARG A 86 21.50 -20.74 5.89
N THR A 87 20.40 -21.48 5.96
CA THR A 87 20.02 -22.23 7.16
C THR A 87 20.41 -23.68 6.94
N GLN A 88 21.51 -24.15 7.55
CA GLN A 88 21.68 -25.59 7.75
C GLN A 88 20.53 -26.05 8.65
N LEU A 89 19.55 -26.75 8.07
CA LEU A 89 18.52 -27.43 8.85
C LEU A 89 19.26 -28.35 9.84
N PRO A 90 18.96 -28.29 11.15
CA PRO A 90 19.57 -29.21 12.10
C PRO A 90 19.27 -30.63 11.64
N GLN A 91 20.31 -31.43 11.46
CA GLN A 91 20.18 -32.86 11.18
C GLN A 91 19.48 -33.48 12.39
N ILE A 92 18.24 -33.95 12.20
CA ILE A 92 17.57 -34.75 13.21
C ILE A 92 18.22 -36.14 13.09
N SER A 93 19.04 -36.51 14.07
CA SER A 93 19.55 -37.88 14.19
C SER A 93 18.40 -38.81 14.56
N GLU A 94 18.31 -39.96 13.86
CA GLU A 94 17.40 -41.08 14.21
C GLU A 94 17.63 -41.60 15.63
#